data_AF-A0A1V5IF39-F1
#
_entry.id   AF-A0A1V5IF39-F1
#
_cell.length_a   1.000
_cell.length_b   1.000
_cell.length_c   1.000
_cell.angle_alpha   90.00
_cell.angle_beta   90.00
_cell.angle_gamma   90.00
#
_symmetry.space_group_name_H-M   'P 1'
#
loop_
_entity.id
_entity.type
_entity.pdbx_description
1 polymer ?
#
loop_
_entity_poly.entity_id
_entity_poly.type
_entity_poly.pdbx_seq_one_letter_code
_entity_poly.pdbx_strand_id
1 'polypeptide(L)'
;MAYANVSGVTGATIVGYPMHFLIANKVAQNDVVTVFDKPGIIPFLVMDLTNAASLSSGTQDWWEYCTIRNTGGELSTSAAIEYDTAIANERDSSDYYLMAPASGEIIYVKGDSGYTSTSGNLTGCIRGALGTTAADIADNDYMLVMNAIKLKGPNVGKVLIGYFALPDEPKANFF
;
A
#
# COMPACT_ATOMS: atom_id res chain seq x y z
N MET A 1 6.51 20.84 21.46
CA MET A 1 6.59 20.14 20.16
C MET A 1 6.86 18.68 20.50
N ALA A 2 5.93 17.78 20.20
CA ALA A 2 6.15 16.34 20.41
C ALA A 2 7.02 15.82 19.27
N TYR A 3 8.09 15.10 19.60
CA TYR A 3 9.00 14.52 18.62
C TYR A 3 8.59 13.07 18.38
N ALA A 4 8.59 12.64 17.12
CA ALA A 4 8.50 11.22 16.79
C ALA A 4 9.84 10.57 17.17
N ASN A 5 9.84 9.76 18.23
CA ASN A 5 10.99 8.93 18.59
C ASN A 5 10.88 7.60 17.85
N VAL A 6 11.89 7.29 17.03
CA VAL A 6 12.03 5.94 16.45
C VAL A 6 12.63 5.04 17.52
N SER A 7 11.82 4.17 18.11
CA SER A 7 12.21 3.29 19.24
C SER A 7 12.90 1.99 18.82
N GLY A 8 12.93 1.71 17.52
CA GLY A 8 13.64 0.57 16.91
C GLY A 8 13.70 0.73 15.40
N VAL A 9 14.81 0.32 14.78
CA VAL A 9 14.98 0.31 13.33
C VAL A 9 15.32 -1.13 12.95
N THR A 10 14.43 -1.77 12.20
CA THR A 10 14.75 -3.03 11.50
C THR A 10 15.17 -2.66 10.09
N GLY A 11 16.38 -3.08 9.69
CA GLY A 11 16.93 -2.79 8.36
C GLY A 11 16.99 -4.05 7.52
N ALA A 12 16.31 -4.06 6.38
CA ALA A 12 16.47 -5.10 5.37
C ALA A 12 17.61 -4.72 4.42
N THR A 13 18.56 -5.64 4.17
CA THR A 13 19.47 -5.51 3.03
C THR A 13 18.81 -6.19 1.83
N ILE A 14 18.19 -5.39 0.97
CA ILE A 14 17.52 -5.88 -0.23
C ILE A 14 18.58 -6.11 -1.33
N VAL A 15 19.11 -7.33 -1.41
CA VAL A 15 20.05 -7.72 -2.48
C VAL A 15 19.25 -8.38 -3.62
N GLY A 16 19.25 -7.76 -4.80
CA GLY A 16 18.78 -8.40 -6.04
C GLY A 16 17.30 -8.29 -6.35
N TYR A 17 16.50 -7.50 -5.62
CA TYR A 17 15.14 -7.17 -6.08
C TYR A 17 15.22 -6.11 -7.18
N PRO A 18 14.61 -6.34 -8.35
CA PRO A 18 14.60 -5.37 -9.43
C PRO A 18 13.89 -4.10 -8.96
N MET A 19 14.55 -2.96 -9.16
CA MET A 19 13.89 -1.67 -9.07
C MET A 19 12.95 -1.54 -10.26
N HIS A 20 11.71 -1.17 -10.00
CA HIS A 20 10.71 -0.95 -11.03
C HIS A 20 10.47 0.53 -11.21
N PHE A 21 10.20 0.92 -12.46
CA PHE A 21 9.78 2.26 -12.82
C PHE A 21 8.54 2.16 -13.70
N LEU A 22 7.54 2.98 -13.40
CA LEU A 22 6.35 3.13 -14.24
C LEU A 22 6.02 4.60 -14.46
N ILE A 23 5.28 4.89 -15.52
CA ILE A 23 4.74 6.22 -15.81
C ILE A 23 3.22 6.14 -15.76
N ALA A 24 2.62 6.83 -14.81
CA ALA A 24 1.17 6.97 -14.70
C ALA A 24 0.68 8.26 -15.35
N ASN A 25 -0.58 8.27 -15.79
CA ASN A 25 -1.26 9.48 -16.24
C ASN A 25 -2.19 9.99 -15.14
N LYS A 26 -1.87 11.14 -14.59
CA LYS A 26 -2.66 11.84 -13.58
C LYS A 26 -3.53 12.89 -14.24
N VAL A 27 -4.84 12.72 -14.16
CA VAL A 27 -5.87 13.60 -14.69
C VAL A 27 -6.35 14.59 -13.63
N ALA A 28 -6.38 14.16 -12.37
CA ALA A 28 -6.83 14.97 -11.25
C ALA A 28 -6.01 14.72 -9.96
N GLN A 29 -6.19 15.63 -9.00
CA GLN A 29 -5.71 15.42 -7.64
C GLN A 29 -6.46 14.23 -7.00
N ASN A 30 -5.75 13.42 -6.22
CA ASN A 30 -6.22 12.18 -5.60
C ASN A 30 -6.51 11.04 -6.59
N ASP A 31 -6.01 11.13 -7.82
CA ASP A 31 -5.99 9.96 -8.71
C ASP A 31 -5.17 8.83 -8.07
N VAL A 32 -5.61 7.60 -8.34
CA VAL A 32 -5.02 6.40 -7.77
C VAL A 32 -4.21 5.68 -8.83
N VAL A 33 -3.05 5.19 -8.42
CA VAL A 33 -2.23 4.27 -9.21
C VAL A 33 -2.19 2.94 -8.48
N THR A 34 -2.78 1.91 -9.09
CA THR A 34 -2.74 0.53 -8.59
C THR A 34 -1.84 -0.31 -9.48
N VAL A 35 -0.92 -1.05 -8.86
CA VAL A 35 0.04 -1.93 -9.54
C VAL A 35 -0.45 -3.38 -9.39
N PHE A 36 -1.35 -3.79 -10.31
CA PHE A 36 -2.05 -5.08 -10.24
C PHE A 36 -1.18 -6.31 -10.55
N ASP A 37 0.04 -6.13 -11.08
CA ASP A 37 0.97 -7.23 -11.36
C ASP A 37 1.88 -7.54 -10.16
N LYS A 38 1.70 -6.83 -9.03
CA LYS A 38 2.45 -7.04 -7.79
C LYS A 38 1.54 -7.01 -6.58
N PRO A 39 1.75 -7.92 -5.60
CA PRO A 39 0.94 -7.96 -4.38
C PRO A 39 1.16 -6.73 -3.50
N GLY A 40 2.30 -6.05 -3.63
CA GLY A 40 2.55 -4.78 -2.96
C GLY A 40 3.81 -4.11 -3.48
N ILE A 41 3.90 -2.81 -3.23
CA ILE A 41 5.01 -1.96 -3.65
C ILE A 41 5.50 -1.12 -2.47
N ILE A 42 6.78 -0.77 -2.49
CA ILE A 42 7.37 0.25 -1.64
C ILE A 42 7.91 1.36 -2.56
N PRO A 43 7.15 2.46 -2.77
CA PRO A 43 7.61 3.57 -3.58
C PRO A 43 8.79 4.28 -2.89
N PHE A 44 9.89 4.44 -3.62
CA PHE A 44 11.03 5.27 -3.21
C PHE A 44 11.09 6.59 -4.00
N LEU A 45 10.28 6.71 -5.06
CA LEU A 45 10.21 7.87 -5.93
C LEU A 45 8.79 8.05 -6.46
N VAL A 46 8.22 9.24 -6.29
CA VAL A 46 6.99 9.66 -6.98
C VAL A 46 7.22 11.10 -7.43
N MET A 47 7.27 11.31 -8.74
CA MET A 47 7.72 12.57 -9.33
C MET A 47 6.80 12.98 -10.49
N ASP A 48 6.28 14.20 -10.41
CA ASP A 48 5.62 14.85 -11.54
C ASP A 48 6.66 15.13 -12.62
N LEU A 49 6.45 14.58 -13.81
CA LEU A 49 7.19 14.92 -15.02
C LEU A 49 6.48 16.12 -15.66
N THR A 50 7.14 17.27 -15.67
CA THR A 50 6.51 18.56 -15.98
C THR A 50 5.75 18.57 -17.32
N ASN A 51 4.61 19.24 -17.25
CA ASN A 51 3.52 19.43 -18.21
C ASN A 51 3.95 20.13 -19.54
N ALA A 52 3.51 19.56 -20.67
CA ALA A 52 3.22 20.13 -21.99
C ALA A 52 4.16 21.11 -22.74
N ALA A 53 5.23 21.68 -22.16
CA ALA A 53 6.15 22.54 -22.91
C ALA A 53 7.55 22.54 -22.30
N SER A 54 8.46 21.76 -22.90
CA SER A 54 9.92 21.84 -22.81
C SER A 54 10.53 22.76 -21.75
N LEU A 55 10.62 22.33 -20.49
CA LEU A 55 11.72 22.67 -19.58
C LEU A 55 11.70 21.63 -18.43
N SER A 56 12.77 20.85 -18.34
CA SER A 56 12.94 19.73 -17.42
C SER A 56 13.13 20.19 -15.97
N SER A 57 12.08 20.12 -15.15
CA SER A 57 12.22 20.09 -13.70
C SER A 57 11.18 19.14 -13.12
N GLY A 58 11.59 17.90 -12.83
CA GLY A 58 10.74 16.96 -12.11
C GLY A 58 10.55 17.44 -10.68
N THR A 59 9.30 17.53 -10.22
CA THR A 59 8.96 17.92 -8.85
C THR A 59 8.45 16.68 -8.13
N GLN A 60 8.84 16.48 -6.87
CA GLN A 60 8.31 15.39 -6.06
C GLN A 60 6.80 15.58 -5.85
N ASP A 61 6.00 14.56 -6.16
CA ASP A 61 4.57 14.57 -5.85
C ASP A 61 4.38 14.06 -4.40
N TRP A 62 3.40 14.64 -3.71
CA TRP A 62 2.96 14.13 -2.42
C TRP A 62 2.04 12.91 -2.67
N TRP A 63 2.24 11.84 -1.92
CA TRP A 63 1.47 10.61 -2.08
C TRP A 63 1.23 9.91 -0.74
N GLU A 64 0.22 9.06 -0.71
CA GLU A 64 -0.11 8.16 0.42
C GLU A 64 -0.59 6.81 -0.14
N TYR A 65 -0.48 5.72 0.62
CA TYR A 65 -1.15 4.49 0.24
C TYR A 65 -2.67 4.66 0.31
N CYS A 66 -3.39 3.94 -0.54
CA CYS A 66 -4.84 3.80 -0.37
C CYS A 66 -5.16 3.09 0.95
N THR A 67 -6.35 3.32 1.49
CA THR A 67 -6.71 2.81 2.81
C THR A 67 -8.06 2.10 2.79
N ILE A 68 -8.16 1.11 3.68
CA ILE A 68 -9.43 0.52 4.12
C ILE A 68 -9.44 0.58 5.65
N ARG A 69 -10.62 0.43 6.25
CA ARG A 69 -10.76 0.48 7.71
C ARG A 69 -11.37 -0.80 8.24
N ASN A 70 -10.71 -1.42 9.20
CA ASN A 70 -11.21 -2.62 9.87
C ASN A 70 -12.51 -2.33 10.64
N THR A 71 -13.45 -3.27 10.62
CA THR A 71 -14.70 -3.21 11.39
C THR A 71 -14.83 -4.42 12.31
N GLY A 72 -15.08 -4.19 13.60
CA GLY A 72 -15.35 -5.24 14.59
C GLY A 72 -14.16 -5.61 15.49
N GLY A 73 -12.95 -5.16 15.14
CA GLY A 73 -11.72 -5.51 15.85
C GLY A 73 -11.28 -6.95 15.55
N GLU A 74 -10.02 -7.13 15.15
CA GLU A 74 -9.53 -8.42 14.66
C GLU A 74 -8.39 -8.95 15.51
N LEU A 75 -8.48 -10.23 15.88
CA LEU A 75 -7.42 -10.89 16.62
C LEU A 75 -6.25 -11.22 15.69
N SER A 76 -5.04 -11.28 16.22
CA SER A 76 -3.82 -11.70 15.51
C SER A 76 -3.91 -13.06 14.80
N THR A 77 -4.90 -13.89 15.15
CA THR A 77 -5.18 -15.20 14.52
C THR A 77 -6.30 -15.17 13.49
N SER A 78 -7.00 -14.04 13.33
CA SER A 78 -8.10 -13.89 12.37
C SER A 78 -7.62 -14.14 10.93
N ALA A 79 -8.28 -15.08 10.25
CA ALA A 79 -8.06 -15.40 8.83
C ALA A 79 -9.05 -14.70 7.89
N ALA A 80 -9.96 -13.90 8.46
CA ALA A 80 -10.88 -13.04 7.75
C ALA A 80 -10.90 -11.67 8.45
N ILE A 81 -11.16 -10.61 7.70
CA ILE A 81 -11.20 -9.24 8.22
C ILE A 81 -12.33 -8.50 7.52
N GLU A 82 -13.32 -8.05 8.28
CA GLU A 82 -14.37 -7.18 7.76
C GLU A 82 -13.87 -5.73 7.68
N TYR A 83 -14.27 -5.00 6.64
CA TYR A 83 -13.84 -3.62 6.46
C TYR A 83 -14.90 -2.73 5.83
N ASP A 84 -14.72 -1.41 6.02
CA ASP A 84 -15.47 -0.35 5.37
C ASP A 84 -14.58 0.83 4.93
N THR A 85 -15.21 1.91 4.45
CA THR A 85 -14.59 3.16 3.94
C THR A 85 -13.65 3.01 2.74
N ALA A 86 -13.58 1.82 2.16
CA ALA A 86 -12.78 1.55 0.99
C ALA A 86 -13.32 2.32 -0.23
N ILE A 87 -12.49 2.44 -1.27
CA ILE A 87 -12.90 2.95 -2.57
C ILE A 87 -12.87 1.79 -3.57
N ALA A 88 -13.88 1.73 -4.43
CA ALA A 88 -14.00 0.68 -5.43
C ALA A 88 -12.81 0.69 -6.39
N ASN A 89 -12.23 -0.48 -6.65
CA ASN A 89 -11.13 -0.71 -7.59
C ASN A 89 -9.77 -0.08 -7.21
N GLU A 90 -9.59 0.41 -5.97
CA GLU A 90 -8.27 0.81 -5.45
C GLU A 90 -7.43 -0.40 -4.95
N ARG A 91 -7.90 -1.64 -5.14
CA ARG A 91 -7.21 -2.87 -4.72
C ARG A 91 -7.63 -4.05 -5.59
N ASP A 92 -6.83 -5.10 -5.59
CA ASP A 92 -7.15 -6.36 -6.26
C ASP A 92 -8.27 -7.13 -5.58
N SER A 93 -8.90 -8.06 -6.32
CA SER A 93 -9.83 -9.04 -5.75
C SER A 93 -9.13 -10.12 -4.91
N SER A 94 -7.81 -10.25 -5.02
CA SER A 94 -6.99 -11.24 -4.30
C SER A 94 -5.52 -10.87 -4.37
N ASP A 95 -4.70 -11.57 -3.59
CA ASP A 95 -3.25 -11.63 -3.73
C ASP A 95 -2.54 -10.28 -3.61
N TYR A 96 -2.93 -9.51 -2.60
CA TYR A 96 -2.29 -8.23 -2.26
C TYR A 96 -1.95 -8.13 -0.77
N TYR A 97 -1.04 -7.22 -0.44
CA TYR A 97 -0.64 -6.93 0.93
C TYR A 97 -1.39 -5.72 1.49
N LEU A 98 -1.71 -5.83 2.77
CA LEU A 98 -2.09 -4.72 3.63
C LEU A 98 -0.98 -4.45 4.64
N MET A 99 -0.83 -3.21 5.08
CA MET A 99 -0.04 -2.87 6.26
C MET A 99 -0.96 -2.27 7.32
N ALA A 100 -0.97 -2.84 8.53
CA ALA A 100 -1.62 -2.25 9.70
C ALA A 100 -0.63 -1.27 10.38
N PRO A 101 -0.78 0.05 10.24
CA PRO A 101 0.25 1.01 10.68
C PRO A 101 0.45 1.06 12.19
N ALA A 102 -0.59 0.73 12.96
CA ALA A 102 -0.55 0.75 14.42
C ALA A 102 0.45 -0.26 14.99
N SER A 103 0.57 -1.43 14.34
CA SER A 103 1.47 -2.52 14.75
C SER A 103 2.70 -2.68 13.84
N GLY A 104 2.63 -2.17 12.61
CA GLY A 104 3.60 -2.47 11.55
C GLY A 104 3.43 -3.86 10.94
N GLU A 105 2.35 -4.57 11.26
CA GLU A 105 2.06 -5.88 10.68
C GLU A 105 1.77 -5.75 9.17
N ILE A 106 2.30 -6.68 8.38
CA ILE A 106 1.91 -6.89 7.00
C ILE A 106 0.99 -8.12 6.94
N ILE A 107 -0.11 -7.99 6.20
CA ILE A 107 -1.13 -9.02 6.05
C ILE A 107 -1.25 -9.33 4.57
N TYR A 108 -1.15 -10.59 4.19
CA TYR A 108 -1.42 -11.01 2.81
C TYR A 108 -2.88 -11.44 2.67
N VAL A 109 -3.60 -10.87 1.72
CA VAL A 109 -5.01 -11.14 1.43
C VAL A 109 -5.11 -12.11 0.26
N LYS A 110 -5.83 -13.23 0.43
CA LYS A 110 -6.07 -14.21 -0.66
C LYS A 110 -7.38 -14.00 -1.40
N GLY A 111 -8.30 -13.25 -0.82
CA GLY A 111 -9.57 -12.94 -1.46
C GLY A 111 -10.24 -11.77 -0.78
N ASP A 112 -10.79 -10.87 -1.59
CA ASP A 112 -11.57 -9.72 -1.16
C ASP A 112 -12.92 -9.73 -1.90
N SER A 113 -13.99 -10.00 -1.16
CA SER A 113 -15.34 -10.04 -1.72
C SER A 113 -15.90 -8.65 -2.06
N GLY A 114 -15.28 -7.58 -1.54
CA GLY A 114 -15.76 -6.21 -1.66
C GLY A 114 -14.87 -5.31 -2.52
N TYR A 115 -13.94 -5.84 -3.32
CA TYR A 115 -12.95 -5.05 -4.08
C TYR A 115 -13.57 -3.94 -4.97
N THR A 116 -14.80 -4.14 -5.46
CA THR A 116 -15.58 -3.13 -6.22
C THR A 116 -16.57 -2.31 -5.37
N SER A 117 -16.44 -2.35 -4.05
CA SER A 117 -17.36 -1.75 -3.09
C SER A 117 -16.60 -0.95 -2.02
N THR A 118 -17.36 -0.22 -1.21
CA THR A 118 -16.84 0.56 -0.06
C THR A 118 -16.71 -0.27 1.21
N SER A 119 -17.25 -1.48 1.22
CA SER A 119 -17.15 -2.44 2.32
C SER A 119 -17.08 -3.86 1.78
N GLY A 120 -16.53 -4.77 2.59
CA GLY A 120 -16.37 -6.16 2.19
C GLY A 120 -15.74 -7.01 3.29
N ASN A 121 -15.39 -8.23 2.91
CA ASN A 121 -14.69 -9.17 3.76
C ASN A 121 -13.43 -9.68 3.06
N LEU A 122 -12.31 -9.56 3.75
CA LEU A 122 -11.05 -10.18 3.38
C LEU A 122 -11.06 -11.62 3.87
N THR A 123 -10.55 -12.54 3.06
CA THR A 123 -10.58 -13.97 3.35
C THR A 123 -9.22 -14.61 3.08
N GLY A 124 -8.92 -15.67 3.83
CA GLY A 124 -7.66 -16.39 3.71
C GLY A 124 -6.44 -15.54 4.07
N CYS A 125 -6.62 -14.56 4.97
CA CYS A 125 -5.57 -13.65 5.40
C CYS A 125 -4.41 -14.42 6.04
N ILE A 126 -3.19 -14.18 5.56
CA ILE A 126 -1.96 -14.62 6.22
C ILE A 126 -1.44 -13.43 7.03
N ARG A 127 -1.58 -13.55 8.36
CA ARG A 127 -1.14 -12.59 9.36
C ARG A 127 0.37 -12.69 9.57
N GLY A 128 1.01 -11.58 9.92
CA GLY A 128 2.48 -11.53 10.10
C GLY A 128 3.26 -11.92 8.83
N ALA A 129 2.75 -11.54 7.66
CA ALA A 129 3.40 -11.80 6.39
C ALA A 129 4.76 -11.08 6.31
N LEU A 130 5.62 -11.59 5.44
CA LEU A 130 6.93 -11.04 5.14
C LEU A 130 7.91 -10.97 6.32
N GLY A 131 7.66 -11.77 7.37
CA GLY A 131 8.46 -11.80 8.60
C GLY A 131 7.99 -10.82 9.68
N THR A 132 6.88 -10.11 9.45
CA THR A 132 6.29 -9.23 10.47
C THR A 132 5.56 -10.03 11.57
N THR A 133 5.33 -9.41 12.72
CA THR A 133 4.62 -10.05 13.84
C THR A 133 3.13 -9.74 13.75
N ALA A 134 2.30 -10.78 13.78
CA ALA A 134 0.85 -10.61 13.86
C ALA A 134 0.42 -9.92 15.16
N ALA A 135 -0.47 -8.94 15.08
CA ALA A 135 -0.98 -8.20 16.23
C ALA A 135 -2.51 -8.05 16.16
N ASP A 136 -3.15 -7.80 17.28
CA ASP A 136 -4.57 -7.47 17.25
C ASP A 136 -4.76 -6.10 16.59
N ILE A 137 -5.78 -5.97 15.75
CA ILE A 137 -6.14 -4.74 15.03
C ILE A 137 -7.40 -4.19 15.70
N ALA A 138 -7.36 -2.95 16.19
CA ALA A 138 -8.51 -2.39 16.85
C ALA A 138 -9.65 -2.11 15.86
N ASP A 139 -10.87 -1.99 16.38
CA ASP A 139 -11.98 -1.50 15.58
C ASP A 139 -11.69 -0.07 15.10
N ASN A 140 -12.03 0.22 13.85
CA ASN A 140 -11.73 1.47 13.15
C ASN A 140 -10.26 1.77 12.85
N ASP A 141 -9.33 0.83 13.07
CA ASP A 141 -7.96 0.99 12.61
C ASP A 141 -7.89 0.94 11.08
N TYR A 142 -7.14 1.87 10.49
CA TYR A 142 -6.86 1.87 9.06
C TYR A 142 -5.79 0.83 8.71
N MET A 143 -5.94 0.22 7.55
CA MET A 143 -4.94 -0.61 6.91
C MET A 143 -4.61 -0.01 5.54
N LEU A 144 -3.32 -0.01 5.20
CA LEU A 144 -2.81 0.54 3.95
C LEU A 144 -2.79 -0.54 2.88
N VAL A 145 -3.43 -0.28 1.74
CA VAL A 145 -3.37 -1.13 0.55
C VAL A 145 -2.03 -0.95 -0.13
N MET A 146 -1.14 -1.93 -0.01
CA MET A 146 0.27 -1.75 -0.34
C MET A 146 0.55 -1.77 -1.85
N ASN A 147 -0.39 -2.18 -2.70
CA ASN A 147 -0.25 -2.12 -4.16
C ASN A 147 -0.92 -0.90 -4.80
N ALA A 148 -1.48 0.01 -3.99
CA ALA A 148 -2.19 1.18 -4.49
C ALA A 148 -1.78 2.46 -3.76
N ILE A 149 -1.48 3.51 -4.53
CA ILE A 149 -1.12 4.82 -4.01
C ILE A 149 -2.03 5.90 -4.57
N LYS A 150 -2.29 6.91 -3.75
CA LYS A 150 -3.07 8.10 -4.07
C LYS A 150 -2.13 9.28 -4.31
N LEU A 151 -2.26 9.93 -5.47
CA LEU A 151 -1.43 11.05 -5.89
C LEU A 151 -2.04 12.37 -5.41
N LYS A 152 -1.53 12.90 -4.31
CA LYS A 152 -2.16 13.98 -3.54
C LYS A 152 -1.77 15.37 -4.01
N GLY A 153 -0.68 15.54 -4.75
CA GLY A 153 -0.31 16.86 -5.26
C GLY A 153 -1.32 17.39 -6.28
N PRO A 154 -1.37 18.71 -6.48
CA PRO A 154 -2.33 19.33 -7.39
C PRO A 154 -1.92 19.25 -8.87
N ASN A 155 -0.66 18.93 -9.17
CA ASN A 155 -0.17 18.86 -10.54
C ASN A 155 -0.81 17.69 -11.29
N VAL A 156 -1.09 17.89 -12.57
CA VAL A 156 -1.63 16.88 -13.49
C VAL A 156 -0.64 16.64 -14.63
N GLY A 157 -0.73 15.48 -15.28
CA GLY A 157 0.16 15.09 -16.38
C GLY A 157 0.73 13.70 -16.19
N LYS A 158 2.04 13.54 -16.43
CA LYS A 158 2.73 12.27 -16.25
C LYS A 158 3.43 12.24 -14.91
N VAL A 159 3.34 11.09 -14.22
CA VAL A 159 4.02 10.86 -12.95
C VAL A 159 4.92 9.64 -13.09
N LEU A 160 6.21 9.82 -12.82
CA LEU A 160 7.19 8.73 -12.71
C LEU A 160 7.13 8.16 -11.30
N ILE A 161 6.92 6.86 -11.19
CA ILE A 161 6.91 6.14 -9.92
C ILE A 161 8.03 5.10 -9.95
N GLY A 162 8.96 5.20 -9.01
CA GLY A 162 9.99 4.21 -8.74
C GLY A 162 9.66 3.44 -7.47
N TYR A 163 9.68 2.10 -7.52
CA TYR A 163 9.30 1.26 -6.39
C TYR A 163 10.08 -0.06 -6.32
N PHE A 164 10.14 -0.62 -5.12
CA PHE A 164 10.49 -2.02 -4.90
C PHE A 164 9.21 -2.85 -4.86
N ALA A 165 9.18 -3.97 -5.55
CA ALA A 165 8.08 -4.92 -5.43
C ALA A 165 8.25 -5.81 -4.19
N LEU A 166 7.16 -6.02 -3.46
CA LEU A 166 7.12 -7.03 -2.40
C LEU A 166 7.06 -8.44 -3.01
N PRO A 167 7.58 -9.48 -2.33
CA PRO A 167 7.57 -10.85 -2.84
C PRO A 167 6.16 -11.42 -3.01
N ASP A 168 5.97 -12.28 -4.01
CA ASP A 168 4.71 -13.02 -4.20
C ASP A 168 4.51 -14.13 -3.16
N GLU A 169 5.60 -14.57 -2.49
CA GLU A 169 5.55 -15.55 -1.40
C GLU A 169 5.40 -14.82 -0.04
N PRO A 170 4.22 -14.86 0.59
CA PRO A 170 3.96 -14.13 1.83
C PRO A 170 4.73 -14.64 3.05
N LYS A 171 5.32 -15.84 2.98
CA LYS A 171 6.18 -16.38 4.05
C LYS A 171 7.67 -16.06 3.85
N ALA A 172 8.04 -15.34 2.79
CA ALA A 172 9.42 -14.90 2.60
C ALA A 172 9.84 -14.00 3.77
N ASN A 173 11.10 -14.04 4.20
CA ASN A 173 11.58 -13.09 5.19
C ASN A 173 12.09 -11.84 4.47
N PHE A 174 11.30 -10.77 4.46
CA PHE A 174 11.67 -9.52 3.80
C PHE A 174 12.28 -8.51 4.79
N PHE A 175 11.99 -8.66 6.09
CA PHE A 175 12.48 -7.80 7.17
C PHE A 175 13.35 -8.57 8.18
#